data_AF-A0A1E7HHP4-F1
#
_entry.id   AF-A0A1E7HHP4-F1
#
_cell.length_a   1.000
_cell.length_b   1.000
_cell.length_c   1.000
_cell.angle_alpha   90.00
_cell.angle_beta   90.00
_cell.angle_gamma   90.00
#
_symmetry.space_group_name_H-M   'P 1'
#
loop_
_entity.id
_entity.type
_entity.pdbx_description
1 polymer ?
#
loop_
_entity_poly.entity_id
_entity_poly.type
_entity_poly.pdbx_seq_one_letter_code
_entity_poly.pdbx_strand_id
1 'polypeptide(L)'
;MVESKATKDMLGRSGLTLVDEAVQILMEQLNTFVPKSETISLDQALDRILAGPVISPEDLPAAARSTMDGYAVRAADTFGASQTMPCYLNITGEVIMGEEPVGEVKKGCCHKIPTGGLLPPGANGVVMFEHTVPVDDTMIEIVKGIGDGTNLIQRGEDISINAKALPAGHLLRPQDLGLLAGLGIAEVSVFFKVRVGIVSTGDEIVPYGENPLPGQIRNINSITLAGMIRRTGGLCMDYGIVSDKFDIFFPALEKAVHENDIVLFSGGSSVGVRDLGEQAVEALGPPGIFIHGVALKPGKP
;
A
#
# COMPACT_ATOMS: atom_id res chain seq x y z
N MET A 1 -54.66 -16.87 -12.71
CA MET A 1 -53.58 -15.96 -13.14
C MET A 1 -53.14 -15.21 -11.90
N VAL A 2 -52.09 -15.69 -11.25
CA VAL A 2 -51.50 -15.01 -10.09
C VAL A 2 -50.63 -13.92 -10.69
N GLU A 3 -51.00 -12.66 -10.50
CA GLU A 3 -50.11 -11.54 -10.82
C GLU A 3 -48.84 -11.71 -10.00
N SER A 4 -47.73 -12.05 -10.67
CA SER A 4 -46.39 -11.90 -10.12
C SER A 4 -46.24 -10.42 -9.78
N LYS A 5 -46.34 -10.08 -8.49
CA LYS A 5 -45.89 -8.78 -8.00
C LYS A 5 -44.42 -8.67 -8.36
N ALA A 6 -44.09 -7.86 -9.35
CA ALA A 6 -42.70 -7.57 -9.68
C ALA A 6 -42.02 -7.01 -8.43
N THR A 7 -40.99 -7.69 -7.93
CA THR A 7 -40.21 -7.26 -6.78
C THR A 7 -39.58 -5.92 -7.09
N LYS A 8 -39.87 -4.95 -6.23
CA LYS A 8 -39.40 -3.58 -6.36
C LYS A 8 -38.15 -3.40 -5.53
N ASP A 9 -37.19 -2.63 -6.03
CA ASP A 9 -36.09 -2.16 -5.18
C ASP A 9 -36.60 -1.21 -4.09
N MET A 10 -35.73 -0.80 -3.17
CA MET A 10 -36.06 0.14 -2.08
C MET A 10 -36.53 1.52 -2.54
N LEU A 11 -36.37 1.87 -3.83
CA LEU A 11 -36.93 3.06 -4.46
C LEU A 11 -38.25 2.80 -5.20
N GLY A 12 -38.81 1.59 -5.10
CA GLY A 12 -40.08 1.21 -5.72
C GLY A 12 -39.99 0.89 -7.21
N ARG A 13 -38.78 0.75 -7.77
CA ARG A 13 -38.55 0.54 -9.21
C ARG A 13 -38.68 -0.94 -9.57
N SER A 14 -39.26 -1.21 -10.73
CA SER A 14 -39.48 -2.56 -11.28
C SER A 14 -38.77 -2.81 -12.61
N GLY A 15 -37.95 -1.85 -13.07
CA GLY A 15 -37.15 -1.94 -14.30
C GLY A 15 -35.67 -2.22 -14.01
N LEU A 16 -34.92 -2.62 -15.03
CA LEU A 16 -33.47 -2.84 -14.90
C LEU A 16 -32.74 -1.52 -14.64
N THR A 17 -31.84 -1.52 -13.67
CA THR A 17 -30.94 -0.39 -13.38
C THR A 17 -29.77 -0.40 -14.36
N LEU A 18 -29.36 0.76 -14.88
CA LEU A 18 -28.14 0.84 -15.70
C LEU A 18 -26.90 0.50 -14.86
N VAL A 19 -25.85 -0.04 -15.47
CA VAL A 19 -24.63 -0.45 -14.75
C VAL A 19 -24.03 0.71 -13.96
N ASP A 20 -23.88 1.88 -14.59
CA ASP A 20 -23.29 3.06 -13.95
C ASP A 20 -24.14 3.55 -12.77
N GLU A 21 -25.48 3.48 -12.89
CA GLU A 21 -26.42 3.84 -11.84
C GLU A 21 -26.36 2.85 -10.66
N ALA A 22 -26.24 1.55 -10.95
CA ALA A 22 -26.07 0.52 -9.93
C ALA A 22 -24.76 0.71 -9.14
N VAL A 23 -23.66 1.04 -9.85
CA VAL A 23 -22.37 1.37 -9.20
C VAL A 23 -22.52 2.62 -8.35
N GLN A 24 -23.20 3.67 -8.83
CA GLN A 24 -23.41 4.89 -8.07
C GLN A 24 -24.19 4.62 -6.77
N ILE A 25 -25.31 3.89 -6.84
CA ILE A 25 -26.11 3.52 -5.66
C ILE A 25 -25.24 2.77 -4.64
N LEU A 26 -24.44 1.80 -5.09
CA LEU A 26 -23.52 1.06 -4.23
C LEU A 26 -22.51 2.00 -3.55
N MET A 27 -21.87 2.88 -4.31
CA MET A 27 -20.86 3.81 -3.77
C MET A 27 -21.46 4.81 -2.77
N GLU A 28 -22.69 5.28 -2.99
CA GLU A 28 -23.40 6.15 -2.04
C GLU A 28 -23.64 5.47 -0.69
N GLN A 29 -23.98 4.18 -0.69
CA GLN A 29 -24.12 3.42 0.57
C GLN A 29 -22.76 3.22 1.26
N LEU A 30 -21.72 2.89 0.49
CA LEU A 30 -20.38 2.65 1.02
C LEU A 30 -19.69 3.91 1.56
N ASN A 31 -20.01 5.10 1.04
CA ASN A 31 -19.44 6.36 1.52
C ASN A 31 -19.77 6.68 2.99
N THR A 32 -20.82 6.07 3.53
CA THR A 32 -21.19 6.22 4.95
C THR A 32 -20.41 5.28 5.87
N PHE A 33 -19.73 4.28 5.31
CA PHE A 33 -19.00 3.27 6.05
C PHE A 33 -17.60 3.78 6.42
N VAL A 34 -17.28 3.75 7.71
CA VAL A 34 -15.94 4.03 8.22
C VAL A 34 -15.29 2.69 8.59
N PRO A 35 -14.29 2.22 7.82
CA PRO A 35 -13.62 0.97 8.16
C PRO A 35 -12.91 1.09 9.50
N LYS A 36 -12.98 0.03 10.30
CA LYS A 36 -12.19 -0.06 11.53
C LYS A 36 -10.70 -0.11 11.18
N SER A 37 -9.87 0.45 12.05
CA SER A 37 -8.41 0.40 11.93
C SER A 37 -7.78 -0.37 13.07
N GLU A 38 -6.55 -0.83 12.83
CA GLU A 38 -5.67 -1.48 13.79
C GLU A 38 -4.24 -0.95 13.61
N THR A 39 -3.45 -1.04 14.67
CA THR A 39 -2.00 -0.78 14.61
C THR A 39 -1.29 -2.11 14.52
N ILE A 40 -0.42 -2.25 13.53
CA ILE A 40 0.36 -3.46 13.29
C ILE A 40 1.84 -3.11 13.13
N SER A 41 2.71 -4.10 13.33
CA SER A 41 4.13 -3.96 13.04
C SER A 41 4.38 -3.75 11.55
N LEU A 42 5.42 -2.97 11.22
CA LEU A 42 5.73 -2.59 9.84
C LEU A 42 6.02 -3.81 8.93
N ASP A 43 6.63 -4.85 9.47
CA ASP A 43 6.94 -6.09 8.75
C ASP A 43 5.69 -6.90 8.35
N GLN A 44 4.55 -6.63 8.99
CA GLN A 44 3.24 -7.22 8.66
C GLN A 44 2.35 -6.31 7.80
N ALA A 45 2.85 -5.12 7.45
CA ALA A 45 2.05 -4.07 6.82
C ALA A 45 2.02 -4.12 5.28
N LEU A 46 2.75 -5.05 4.65
CA LEU A 46 2.72 -5.23 3.21
C LEU A 46 1.28 -5.47 2.70
N ASP A 47 0.92 -4.79 1.62
CA ASP A 47 -0.40 -4.84 0.98
C ASP A 47 -1.56 -4.42 1.90
N ARG A 48 -1.27 -3.69 2.99
CA ARG A 48 -2.27 -3.05 3.85
C ARG A 48 -2.51 -1.61 3.41
N ILE A 49 -3.69 -1.09 3.72
CA ILE A 49 -4.08 0.29 3.41
C ILE A 49 -3.93 1.13 4.68
N LEU A 50 -3.17 2.23 4.60
CA LEU A 50 -3.00 3.15 5.72
C LEU A 50 -4.33 3.78 6.15
N ALA A 51 -4.63 3.72 7.45
CA ALA A 51 -5.82 4.33 8.03
C ALA A 51 -5.67 5.85 8.24
N GLY A 52 -4.43 6.33 8.35
CA GLY A 52 -4.09 7.73 8.53
C GLY A 52 -2.82 8.11 7.78
N PRO A 53 -2.54 9.42 7.62
CA PRO A 53 -1.28 9.84 7.03
C PRO A 53 -0.12 9.49 7.97
N VAL A 54 1.02 9.17 7.38
CA VAL A 54 2.27 9.02 8.12
C VAL A 54 3.05 10.32 8.03
N ILE A 55 3.39 10.88 9.18
CA ILE A 55 4.16 12.10 9.32
C ILE A 55 5.59 11.73 9.72
N SER A 56 6.58 12.33 9.06
CA SER A 56 7.98 12.06 9.32
C SER A 56 8.36 12.53 10.73
N PRO A 57 8.87 11.64 11.60
CA PRO A 57 9.32 12.03 12.93
C PRO A 57 10.69 12.73 12.91
N GLU A 58 11.44 12.57 11.82
CA GLU A 58 12.78 13.09 11.65
C GLU A 58 13.05 13.51 10.20
N ASP A 59 14.21 14.13 9.98
CA ASP A 59 14.72 14.40 8.64
C ASP A 59 15.37 13.13 8.07
N LEU A 60 15.12 12.86 6.79
CA LEU A 60 15.76 11.80 6.03
C LEU A 60 16.51 12.42 4.84
N PRO A 61 17.84 12.24 4.76
CA PRO A 61 18.72 11.74 5.81
C PRO A 61 18.79 12.71 7.01
N ALA A 62 19.14 12.19 8.20
CA ALA A 62 19.21 12.99 9.44
C ALA A 62 20.35 14.02 9.46
N ALA A 63 21.36 13.85 8.61
CA ALA A 63 22.51 14.73 8.47
C ALA A 63 23.02 14.72 7.03
N ALA A 64 23.80 15.74 6.66
CA ALA A 64 24.41 15.79 5.34
C ALA A 64 25.45 14.67 5.17
N ARG A 65 25.43 13.99 4.03
CA ARG A 65 26.32 12.86 3.73
C ARG A 65 26.92 12.96 2.34
N SER A 66 28.09 12.35 2.16
CA SER A 66 28.76 12.28 0.86
C SER A 66 28.03 11.35 -0.11
N THR A 67 27.97 11.70 -1.39
CA THR A 67 27.52 10.80 -2.48
C THR A 67 28.66 10.07 -3.17
N MET A 68 29.91 10.38 -2.82
CA MET A 68 31.11 9.85 -3.48
C MET A 68 32.22 9.55 -2.46
N ASP A 69 33.19 8.72 -2.86
CA ASP A 69 34.44 8.57 -2.12
C ASP A 69 35.37 9.74 -2.45
N GLY A 70 35.97 10.37 -1.44
CA GLY A 70 36.70 11.61 -1.67
C GLY A 70 37.27 12.28 -0.43
N TYR A 71 37.41 13.60 -0.54
CA TYR A 71 37.84 14.49 0.52
C TYR A 71 36.77 15.53 0.80
N ALA A 72 36.28 15.57 2.04
CA ALA A 72 35.42 16.63 2.55
C ALA A 72 36.25 17.90 2.71
N VAL A 73 35.82 18.97 2.04
CA VAL A 73 36.55 20.23 1.94
C VAL A 73 35.65 21.41 2.25
N ARG A 74 36.30 22.53 2.56
CA ARG A 74 35.71 23.85 2.32
C ARG A 74 35.83 24.13 0.83
N ALA A 75 34.72 24.16 0.09
CA ALA A 75 34.70 24.34 -1.36
C ALA A 75 35.47 25.59 -1.79
N ALA A 76 35.41 26.67 -1.01
CA ALA A 76 36.17 27.90 -1.23
C ALA A 76 37.69 27.70 -1.31
N ASP A 77 38.25 26.70 -0.64
CA ASP A 77 39.69 26.38 -0.69
C ASP A 77 40.08 25.64 -1.98
N THR A 78 39.08 25.24 -2.80
CA THR A 78 39.26 24.59 -4.10
C THR A 78 38.98 25.52 -5.28
N PHE A 79 38.54 26.76 -5.04
CA PHE A 79 38.16 27.67 -6.10
C PHE A 79 39.36 28.02 -7.00
N GLY A 80 39.16 27.89 -8.31
CA GLY A 80 40.21 28.09 -9.32
C GLY A 80 41.14 26.90 -9.54
N ALA A 81 41.02 25.83 -8.74
CA ALA A 81 41.82 24.63 -8.91
C ALA A 81 41.53 23.95 -10.26
N SER A 82 42.60 23.66 -11.00
CA SER A 82 42.57 23.02 -12.31
C SER A 82 43.80 22.14 -12.51
N GLN A 83 43.82 21.30 -13.54
CA GLN A 83 44.97 20.44 -13.83
C GLN A 83 46.28 21.21 -14.03
N THR A 84 46.21 22.42 -14.57
CA THR A 84 47.39 23.29 -14.80
C THR A 84 47.73 24.18 -13.61
N MET A 85 46.82 24.28 -12.64
CA MET A 85 46.97 25.11 -11.44
C MET A 85 46.23 24.43 -10.27
N PRO A 86 46.80 23.35 -9.71
CA PRO A 86 46.18 22.64 -8.60
C PRO A 86 46.25 23.48 -7.33
N CYS A 87 45.32 23.22 -6.40
CA CYS A 87 45.49 23.66 -5.02
C CYS A 87 45.88 22.48 -4.13
N TYR A 88 46.45 22.77 -2.96
CA TYR A 88 46.97 21.79 -2.04
C TYR A 88 46.22 21.88 -0.72
N LEU A 89 45.74 20.75 -0.21
CA LEU A 89 45.08 20.66 1.10
C LEU A 89 45.76 19.60 1.97
N ASN A 90 45.86 19.88 3.26
CA ASN A 90 46.33 18.93 4.26
C ASN A 90 45.21 17.97 4.68
N ILE A 91 45.50 16.68 4.72
CA ILE A 91 44.62 15.68 5.31
C ILE A 91 44.76 15.77 6.83
N THR A 92 43.72 16.25 7.51
CA THR A 92 43.73 16.44 8.98
C THR A 92 42.79 15.51 9.74
N GLY A 93 42.09 14.63 9.02
CA GLY A 93 41.15 13.69 9.61
C GLY A 93 40.58 12.71 8.59
N GLU A 94 39.84 11.74 9.09
CA GLU A 94 39.11 10.74 8.31
C GLU A 94 37.73 10.55 8.93
N VAL A 95 36.71 10.42 8.08
CA VAL A 95 35.33 10.12 8.48
C VAL A 95 35.17 8.60 8.49
N ILE A 96 34.86 8.05 9.64
CA ILE A 96 34.63 6.61 9.85
C ILE A 96 33.13 6.32 9.73
N MET A 97 32.76 5.29 8.97
CA MET A 97 31.36 4.91 8.78
C MET A 97 30.73 4.44 10.09
N GLY A 98 29.55 4.97 10.41
CA GLY A 98 28.83 4.66 11.64
C GLY A 98 29.28 5.46 12.86
N GLU A 99 30.24 6.38 12.70
CA GLU A 99 30.72 7.26 13.77
C GLU A 99 30.45 8.73 13.45
N GLU A 100 30.33 9.56 14.49
CA GLU A 100 30.30 11.01 14.30
C GLU A 100 31.69 11.51 13.86
N PRO A 101 31.77 12.42 12.87
CA PRO A 101 33.05 12.97 12.46
C PRO A 101 33.76 13.70 13.61
N VAL A 102 35.02 13.34 13.86
CA VAL A 102 35.85 13.99 14.87
C VAL A 102 36.62 15.15 14.24
N GLY A 103 36.57 16.32 14.88
CA GLY A 103 37.26 17.53 14.43
C GLY A 103 36.47 18.34 13.39
N GLU A 104 37.12 19.37 12.85
CA GLU A 104 36.53 20.32 11.91
C GLU A 104 37.47 20.52 10.72
N VAL A 105 36.91 20.57 9.51
CA VAL A 105 37.64 20.93 8.30
C VAL A 105 37.91 22.44 8.31
N LYS A 106 39.15 22.80 8.66
CA LYS A 106 39.64 24.18 8.68
C LYS A 106 40.13 24.63 7.30
N LYS A 107 40.41 25.93 7.16
CA LYS A 107 40.98 26.50 5.94
C LYS A 107 42.28 25.78 5.53
N GLY A 108 42.35 25.32 4.29
CA GLY A 108 43.52 24.62 3.75
C GLY A 108 43.64 23.16 4.20
N CYS A 109 42.61 22.62 4.85
CA CYS A 109 42.56 21.25 5.32
C CYS A 109 41.40 20.49 4.66
N CYS A 110 41.46 19.17 4.73
CA CYS A 110 40.41 18.27 4.27
C CYS A 110 40.35 17.02 5.15
N HIS A 111 39.20 16.36 5.18
CA HIS A 111 39.06 15.04 5.78
C HIS A 111 38.78 14.01 4.70
N LYS A 112 39.43 12.85 4.75
CA LYS A 112 39.08 11.74 3.88
C LYS A 112 37.68 11.23 4.24
N ILE A 113 36.81 11.01 3.26
CA ILE A 113 35.41 10.66 3.47
C ILE A 113 34.96 9.58 2.47
N PRO A 114 34.34 8.48 2.94
CA PRO A 114 33.72 7.51 2.06
C PRO A 114 32.31 7.96 1.64
N THR A 115 31.78 7.31 0.61
CA THR A 115 30.38 7.42 0.19
C THR A 115 29.44 7.08 1.35
N GLY A 116 28.46 7.93 1.60
CA GLY A 116 27.54 7.81 2.74
C GLY A 116 28.10 8.33 4.07
N GLY A 117 29.39 8.71 4.12
CA GLY A 117 30.00 9.31 5.31
C GLY A 117 29.36 10.63 5.69
N LEU A 118 29.21 10.88 6.99
CA LEU A 118 28.69 12.13 7.53
C LEU A 118 29.66 13.27 7.25
N LEU A 119 29.12 14.41 6.80
CA LEU A 119 29.93 15.57 6.49
C LEU A 119 30.51 16.17 7.79
N PRO A 120 31.84 16.28 7.95
CA PRO A 120 32.43 16.90 9.13
C PRO A 120 32.11 18.39 9.21
N PRO A 121 32.04 18.97 10.41
CA PRO A 121 31.91 20.41 10.60
C PRO A 121 32.95 21.18 9.77
N GLY A 122 32.54 22.34 9.25
CA GLY A 122 33.38 23.20 8.41
C GLY A 122 33.45 22.79 6.93
N ALA A 123 33.16 21.54 6.57
CA ALA A 123 33.06 21.13 5.17
C ALA A 123 31.71 21.51 4.55
N ASN A 124 31.71 21.83 3.25
CA ASN A 124 30.50 22.14 2.49
C ASN A 124 30.52 21.55 1.05
N GLY A 125 31.42 20.60 0.79
CA GLY A 125 31.47 19.83 -0.46
C GLY A 125 32.47 18.68 -0.37
N VAL A 126 32.38 17.73 -1.31
CA VAL A 126 33.30 16.60 -1.40
C VAL A 126 33.96 16.56 -2.78
N VAL A 127 35.29 16.56 -2.82
CA VAL A 127 36.07 16.34 -4.05
C VAL A 127 36.34 14.84 -4.19
N MET A 128 35.93 14.26 -5.30
CA MET A 128 36.11 12.83 -5.56
C MET A 128 37.60 12.48 -5.69
N PHE A 129 38.00 11.25 -5.32
CA PHE A 129 39.39 10.82 -5.40
C PHE A 129 40.01 10.97 -6.80
N GLU A 130 39.22 10.77 -7.86
CA GLU A 130 39.63 10.91 -9.26
C GLU A 130 40.06 12.34 -9.62
N HIS A 131 39.66 13.32 -8.82
CA HIS A 131 40.03 14.73 -8.97
C HIS A 131 41.14 15.15 -7.99
N THR A 132 41.83 14.19 -7.39
CA THR A 132 42.93 14.42 -6.47
C THR A 132 44.17 13.61 -6.83
N VAL A 133 45.35 14.11 -6.45
CA VAL A 133 46.62 13.38 -6.56
C VAL A 133 47.30 13.43 -5.20
N PRO A 134 47.66 12.30 -4.57
CA PRO A 134 48.39 12.31 -3.31
C PRO A 134 49.80 12.85 -3.52
N VAL A 135 50.20 13.83 -2.71
CA VAL A 135 51.59 14.30 -2.63
C VAL A 135 52.36 13.39 -1.68
N ASP A 136 51.78 13.15 -0.51
CA ASP A 136 52.23 12.22 0.52
C ASP A 136 51.04 11.78 1.39
N ASP A 137 51.30 11.13 2.54
CA ASP A 137 50.26 10.63 3.45
C ASP A 137 49.43 11.74 4.13
N THR A 138 49.89 12.99 4.07
CA THR A 138 49.32 14.13 4.78
C THR A 138 48.83 15.25 3.88
N MET A 139 49.10 15.19 2.57
CA MET A 139 48.76 16.26 1.63
C MET A 139 48.29 15.73 0.28
N ILE A 140 47.28 16.40 -0.28
CA ILE A 140 46.74 16.12 -1.61
C ILE A 140 46.75 17.36 -2.51
N GLU A 141 46.93 17.11 -3.80
CA GLU A 141 46.61 18.05 -4.86
C GLU A 141 45.15 17.89 -5.26
N ILE A 142 44.44 19.00 -5.45
CA ILE A 142 43.13 19.04 -6.07
C ILE A 142 43.28 19.62 -7.47
N VAL A 143 42.94 18.81 -8.47
CA VAL A 143 43.09 19.18 -9.90
C VAL A 143 41.77 19.64 -10.53
N LYS A 144 40.68 19.64 -9.77
CA LYS A 144 39.38 20.19 -10.17
C LYS A 144 38.62 20.73 -8.97
N GLY A 145 38.42 22.04 -8.93
CA GLY A 145 37.61 22.69 -7.91
C GLY A 145 36.13 22.31 -7.96
N ILE A 146 35.43 22.51 -6.84
CA ILE A 146 34.00 22.25 -6.71
C ILE A 146 33.26 23.49 -6.17
N GLY A 147 31.95 23.55 -6.39
CA GLY A 147 31.07 24.53 -5.77
C GLY A 147 30.48 24.05 -4.44
N ASP A 148 29.88 24.95 -3.69
CA ASP A 148 29.15 24.64 -2.46
C ASP A 148 28.05 23.60 -2.73
N GLY A 149 27.89 22.62 -1.85
CA GLY A 149 26.88 21.57 -1.97
C GLY A 149 27.25 20.41 -2.91
N THR A 150 28.38 20.47 -3.61
CA THR A 150 28.76 19.44 -4.60
C THR A 150 29.04 18.09 -3.92
N ASN A 151 28.46 17.03 -4.49
CA ASN A 151 28.59 15.64 -4.03
C ASN A 151 28.06 15.38 -2.61
N LEU A 152 27.00 16.09 -2.23
CA LEU A 152 26.32 15.93 -0.94
C LEU A 152 24.85 15.58 -1.15
N ILE A 153 24.30 14.80 -0.22
CA ILE A 153 22.85 14.80 0.08
C ILE A 153 22.70 15.58 1.38
N GLN A 154 21.86 16.60 1.39
CA GLN A 154 21.58 17.45 2.54
C GLN A 154 20.64 16.78 3.53
N ARG A 155 20.69 17.25 4.77
CA ARG A 155 19.74 16.86 5.80
C ARG A 155 18.31 17.13 5.34
N GLY A 156 17.44 16.14 5.44
CA GLY A 156 16.02 16.25 5.11
C GLY A 156 15.72 16.46 3.63
N GLU A 157 16.69 16.19 2.75
CA GLU A 157 16.54 16.34 1.31
C GLU A 157 15.55 15.31 0.71
N ASP A 158 15.48 14.10 1.28
CA ASP A 158 14.48 13.11 0.88
C ASP A 158 13.12 13.44 1.53
N ILE A 159 13.10 13.56 2.86
CA ILE A 159 11.90 13.91 3.63
C ILE A 159 12.31 14.79 4.80
N SER A 160 11.67 15.94 4.96
CA SER A 160 11.87 16.80 6.13
C SER A 160 11.02 16.35 7.32
N ILE A 161 11.48 16.62 8.53
CA ILE A 161 10.70 16.43 9.76
C ILE A 161 9.32 17.11 9.64
N ASN A 162 8.27 16.46 10.15
CA ASN A 162 6.87 16.86 10.05
C ASN A 162 6.28 16.89 8.64
N ALA A 163 7.04 16.56 7.60
CA ALA A 163 6.47 16.36 6.28
C ALA A 163 5.60 15.09 6.27
N LYS A 164 4.58 15.09 5.41
CA LYS A 164 3.74 13.92 5.17
C LYS A 164 4.51 12.94 4.29
N ALA A 165 4.98 11.85 4.87
CA ALA A 165 5.69 10.80 4.16
C ALA A 165 4.75 9.99 3.25
N LEU A 166 3.59 9.57 3.78
CA LEU A 166 2.56 8.85 3.03
C LEU A 166 1.16 9.37 3.38
N PRO A 167 0.22 9.45 2.42
CA PRO A 167 -1.15 9.86 2.68
C PRO A 167 -1.98 8.72 3.29
N ALA A 168 -3.09 9.07 3.95
CA ALA A 168 -4.12 8.10 4.32
C ALA A 168 -4.71 7.44 3.07
N GLY A 169 -5.14 6.18 3.18
CA GLY A 169 -5.68 5.42 2.05
C GLY A 169 -4.61 4.88 1.08
N HIS A 170 -3.33 5.11 1.36
CA HIS A 170 -2.23 4.58 0.55
C HIS A 170 -2.06 3.07 0.76
N LEU A 171 -1.95 2.32 -0.34
CA LEU A 171 -1.62 0.90 -0.31
C LEU A 171 -0.10 0.73 -0.13
N LEU A 172 0.30 0.11 0.96
CA LEU A 172 1.71 -0.08 1.31
C LEU A 172 2.38 -1.13 0.40
N ARG A 173 3.36 -0.67 -0.38
CA ARG A 173 4.22 -1.48 -1.26
C ARG A 173 5.58 -1.74 -0.59
N PRO A 174 6.42 -2.65 -1.13
CA PRO A 174 7.73 -2.94 -0.53
C PRO A 174 8.62 -1.70 -0.30
N GLN A 175 8.67 -0.77 -1.26
CA GLN A 175 9.46 0.47 -1.12
C GLN A 175 8.89 1.42 -0.07
N ASP A 176 7.58 1.39 0.16
CA ASP A 176 6.94 2.22 1.18
C ASP A 176 7.35 1.70 2.57
N LEU A 177 7.41 0.37 2.75
CA LEU A 177 7.93 -0.22 3.99
C LEU A 177 9.41 0.17 4.21
N GLY A 178 10.23 0.13 3.15
CA GLY A 178 11.63 0.57 3.24
C GLY A 178 11.77 2.04 3.66
N LEU A 179 10.92 2.91 3.12
CA LEU A 179 10.87 4.32 3.51
C LEU A 179 10.50 4.47 4.99
N LEU A 180 9.41 3.83 5.43
CA LEU A 180 8.94 3.92 6.81
C LEU A 180 9.97 3.35 7.81
N ALA A 181 10.64 2.25 7.45
CA ALA A 181 11.76 1.72 8.22
C ALA A 181 12.93 2.70 8.30
N GLY A 182 13.24 3.38 7.19
CA GLY A 182 14.27 4.43 7.15
C GLY A 182 13.95 5.65 8.03
N LEU A 183 12.67 5.88 8.33
CA LEU A 183 12.18 6.90 9.26
C LEU A 183 12.04 6.39 10.71
N GLY A 184 12.49 5.17 11.00
CA GLY A 184 12.38 4.57 12.33
C GLY A 184 10.94 4.19 12.75
N ILE A 185 10.00 4.09 11.80
CA ILE A 185 8.60 3.79 12.09
C ILE A 185 8.42 2.27 12.20
N ALA A 186 8.26 1.78 13.43
CA ALA A 186 8.13 0.35 13.70
C ALA A 186 6.68 -0.17 13.55
N GLU A 187 5.69 0.71 13.70
CA GLU A 187 4.27 0.36 13.67
C GLU A 187 3.48 1.38 12.84
N VAL A 188 2.44 0.90 12.17
CA VAL A 188 1.56 1.74 11.33
C VAL A 188 0.11 1.44 11.60
N SER A 189 -0.73 2.48 11.53
CA SER A 189 -2.18 2.33 11.58
C SER A 189 -2.72 2.02 10.19
N VAL A 190 -3.40 0.88 10.06
CA VAL A 190 -3.96 0.37 8.81
C VAL A 190 -5.43 0.01 9.00
N PHE A 191 -6.20 -0.02 7.91
CA PHE A 191 -7.56 -0.55 7.96
C PHE A 191 -7.54 -2.07 8.11
N PHE A 192 -8.51 -2.64 8.82
CA PHE A 192 -8.73 -4.09 8.83
C PHE A 192 -8.94 -4.62 7.41
N LYS A 193 -8.49 -5.85 7.17
CA LYS A 193 -8.82 -6.53 5.91
C LYS A 193 -10.33 -6.80 5.86
N VAL A 194 -10.95 -6.42 4.75
CA VAL A 194 -12.38 -6.66 4.51
C VAL A 194 -12.65 -8.17 4.49
N ARG A 195 -13.54 -8.63 5.37
CA ARG A 195 -14.00 -10.02 5.42
C ARG A 195 -15.14 -10.19 4.43
N VAL A 196 -15.00 -11.14 3.53
CA VAL A 196 -15.98 -11.43 2.48
C VAL A 196 -16.42 -12.89 2.61
N GLY A 197 -17.68 -13.08 3.00
CA GLY A 197 -18.33 -14.38 3.03
C GLY A 197 -18.78 -14.80 1.64
N ILE A 198 -18.60 -16.07 1.27
CA ILE A 198 -19.19 -16.66 0.06
C ILE A 198 -20.19 -17.72 0.49
N VAL A 199 -21.43 -17.60 0.02
CA VAL A 199 -22.47 -18.61 0.18
C VAL A 199 -22.86 -19.09 -1.22
N SER A 200 -22.64 -20.37 -1.50
CA SER A 200 -23.09 -20.98 -2.76
C SER A 200 -24.40 -21.72 -2.54
N THR A 201 -25.31 -21.68 -3.51
CA THR A 201 -26.56 -22.44 -3.47
C THR A 201 -26.84 -23.12 -4.80
N GLY A 202 -27.64 -24.18 -4.75
CA GLY A 202 -28.07 -24.96 -5.89
C GLY A 202 -28.02 -26.44 -5.56
N ASP A 203 -29.16 -27.11 -5.61
CA ASP A 203 -29.24 -28.56 -5.32
C ASP A 203 -28.49 -29.40 -6.39
N GLU A 204 -28.17 -28.82 -7.55
CA GLU A 204 -27.31 -29.40 -8.57
C GLU A 204 -25.80 -29.26 -8.30
N ILE A 205 -25.42 -28.40 -7.35
CA ILE A 205 -24.04 -27.98 -7.15
C ILE A 205 -23.31 -28.96 -6.23
N VAL A 206 -22.14 -29.44 -6.65
CA VAL A 206 -21.25 -30.29 -5.83
C VAL A 206 -19.86 -29.66 -5.67
N PRO A 207 -19.08 -30.04 -4.64
CA PRO A 207 -17.71 -29.58 -4.48
C PRO A 207 -16.86 -29.82 -5.74
N TYR A 208 -15.96 -28.90 -6.06
CA TYR A 208 -15.16 -28.99 -7.29
C TYR A 208 -14.21 -30.19 -7.33
N GLY A 209 -13.86 -30.77 -6.17
CA GLY A 209 -13.04 -31.97 -6.06
C GLY A 209 -13.79 -33.29 -6.29
N GLU A 210 -15.12 -33.25 -6.37
CA GLU A 210 -15.95 -34.45 -6.51
C GLU A 210 -16.23 -34.80 -7.98
N ASN A 211 -16.65 -36.05 -8.20
CA ASN A 211 -17.16 -36.51 -9.49
C ASN A 211 -18.68 -36.30 -9.55
N PRO A 212 -19.19 -35.38 -10.40
CA PRO A 212 -20.62 -35.10 -10.46
C PRO A 212 -21.39 -36.29 -11.03
N LEU A 213 -22.53 -36.60 -10.42
CA LEU A 213 -23.54 -37.47 -11.02
C LEU A 213 -24.24 -36.77 -12.20
N PRO A 214 -24.93 -37.51 -13.08
CA PRO A 214 -25.77 -36.89 -14.11
C PRO A 214 -26.75 -35.88 -13.51
N GLY A 215 -26.73 -34.64 -14.02
CA GLY A 215 -27.54 -33.53 -13.51
C GLY A 215 -26.84 -32.65 -12.47
N GLN A 216 -25.66 -33.03 -11.98
CA GLN A 216 -24.85 -32.21 -11.09
C GLN A 216 -23.74 -31.47 -11.84
N ILE A 217 -23.35 -30.31 -11.32
CA ILE A 217 -22.22 -29.53 -11.81
C ILE A 217 -21.34 -29.07 -10.64
N ARG A 218 -20.06 -28.80 -10.92
CA ARG A 218 -19.10 -28.40 -9.90
C ARG A 218 -19.26 -26.94 -9.51
N ASN A 219 -19.04 -26.63 -8.23
CA ASN A 219 -18.95 -25.25 -7.76
C ASN A 219 -17.68 -24.56 -8.26
N ILE A 220 -17.80 -23.84 -9.38
CA ILE A 220 -16.70 -23.06 -9.96
C ILE A 220 -16.66 -21.61 -9.45
N ASN A 221 -17.77 -21.11 -8.90
CA ASN A 221 -17.89 -19.71 -8.52
C ASN A 221 -17.16 -19.44 -7.21
N SER A 222 -17.27 -20.32 -6.21
CA SER A 222 -16.60 -20.11 -4.92
C SER A 222 -15.08 -19.99 -5.08
N ILE A 223 -14.46 -20.85 -5.89
CA ILE A 223 -13.01 -20.81 -6.14
C ILE A 223 -12.60 -19.54 -6.92
N THR A 224 -13.42 -19.12 -7.88
CA THR A 224 -13.17 -17.92 -8.69
C THR A 224 -13.28 -16.64 -7.84
N LEU A 225 -14.38 -16.51 -7.09
CA LEU A 225 -14.64 -15.39 -6.19
C LEU A 225 -13.59 -15.32 -5.07
N ALA A 226 -13.24 -16.45 -4.46
CA ALA A 226 -12.19 -16.50 -3.45
C ALA A 226 -10.83 -16.02 -3.99
N GLY A 227 -10.50 -16.35 -5.24
CA GLY A 227 -9.33 -15.82 -5.93
C GLY A 227 -9.38 -14.31 -6.12
N MET A 228 -10.53 -13.77 -6.57
CA MET A 228 -10.73 -12.33 -6.75
C MET A 228 -10.61 -11.56 -5.43
N ILE A 229 -11.23 -12.05 -4.35
CA ILE A 229 -11.17 -11.44 -3.01
C ILE A 229 -9.73 -11.40 -2.49
N ARG A 230 -8.99 -12.50 -2.62
CA ARG A 230 -7.59 -12.54 -2.15
C ARG A 230 -6.70 -11.57 -2.95
N ARG A 231 -6.95 -11.42 -4.26
CA ARG A 231 -6.22 -10.46 -5.11
C ARG A 231 -6.46 -9.01 -4.73
N THR A 232 -7.60 -8.68 -4.11
CA THR A 232 -7.87 -7.32 -3.60
C THR A 232 -7.38 -7.12 -2.17
N GLY A 233 -6.76 -8.12 -1.54
CA GLY A 233 -6.28 -8.08 -0.16
C GLY A 233 -7.34 -8.43 0.89
N GLY A 234 -8.55 -8.81 0.47
CA GLY A 234 -9.64 -9.23 1.35
C GLY A 234 -9.45 -10.62 1.96
N LEU A 235 -10.18 -10.90 3.04
CA LEU A 235 -10.23 -12.20 3.71
C LEU A 235 -11.47 -12.96 3.26
N CYS A 236 -11.28 -14.06 2.53
CA CYS A 236 -12.37 -14.89 2.03
C CYS A 236 -12.80 -15.93 3.08
N MET A 237 -14.09 -15.96 3.41
CA MET A 237 -14.72 -16.96 4.28
C MET A 237 -15.72 -17.77 3.45
N ASP A 238 -15.44 -19.05 3.21
CA ASP A 238 -16.32 -19.92 2.40
C ASP A 238 -17.30 -20.68 3.33
N TYR A 239 -18.60 -20.43 3.16
CA TYR A 239 -19.67 -21.10 3.90
C TYR A 239 -20.19 -22.36 3.18
N GLY A 240 -19.61 -22.69 2.02
CA GLY A 240 -19.90 -23.91 1.28
C GLY A 240 -21.14 -23.83 0.40
N ILE A 241 -21.62 -25.01 0.03
CA ILE A 241 -22.81 -25.21 -0.80
C ILE A 241 -23.99 -25.49 0.14
N VAL A 242 -25.02 -24.67 0.04
CA VAL A 242 -26.24 -24.74 0.84
C VAL A 242 -27.40 -25.16 -0.07
N SER A 243 -28.36 -25.91 0.47
CA SER A 243 -29.56 -26.32 -0.29
C SER A 243 -30.46 -25.11 -0.56
N ASP A 244 -31.20 -25.15 -1.67
CA ASP A 244 -32.15 -24.10 -2.09
C ASP A 244 -33.41 -24.01 -1.20
N LYS A 245 -33.42 -24.68 -0.05
CA LYS A 245 -34.53 -24.63 0.92
C LYS A 245 -34.32 -23.46 1.89
N PHE A 246 -35.31 -22.57 1.99
CA PHE A 246 -35.24 -21.36 2.81
C PHE A 246 -34.86 -21.61 4.28
N ASP A 247 -35.41 -22.66 4.89
CA ASP A 247 -35.13 -23.08 6.27
C ASP A 247 -33.69 -23.53 6.52
N ILE A 248 -32.94 -23.85 5.46
CA ILE A 248 -31.51 -24.20 5.50
C ILE A 248 -30.65 -23.01 5.05
N PHE A 249 -31.06 -22.34 3.98
CA PHE A 249 -30.35 -21.23 3.37
C PHE A 249 -30.29 -19.99 4.27
N PHE A 250 -31.43 -19.56 4.83
CA PHE A 250 -31.50 -18.32 5.59
C PHE A 250 -30.60 -18.33 6.84
N PRO A 251 -30.58 -19.38 7.68
CA PRO A 251 -29.64 -19.44 8.82
C PRO A 251 -28.16 -19.39 8.41
N ALA A 252 -27.80 -19.98 7.26
CA ALA A 252 -26.43 -19.93 6.75
C ALA A 252 -26.06 -18.52 6.27
N LEU A 253 -26.97 -17.85 5.56
CA LEU A 253 -26.79 -16.47 5.12
C LEU A 253 -26.72 -15.50 6.32
N GLU A 254 -27.62 -15.63 7.29
CA GLU A 254 -27.66 -14.80 8.50
C GLU A 254 -26.34 -14.91 9.28
N LYS A 255 -25.83 -16.13 9.44
CA LYS A 255 -24.51 -16.36 10.03
C LYS A 255 -23.40 -15.66 9.23
N ALA A 256 -23.41 -15.79 7.89
CA ALA A 256 -22.42 -15.15 7.04
C ALA A 256 -22.47 -13.62 7.14
N VAL A 257 -23.66 -13.02 7.23
CA VAL A 257 -23.83 -11.57 7.41
C VAL A 257 -23.30 -11.10 8.76
N HIS A 258 -23.53 -11.87 9.84
CA HIS A 258 -23.04 -11.53 11.17
C HIS A 258 -21.51 -11.61 11.30
N GLU A 259 -20.87 -12.50 10.52
CA GLU A 259 -19.43 -12.78 10.62
C GLU A 259 -18.58 -12.03 9.57
N ASN A 260 -19.16 -11.29 8.63
CA ASN A 260 -18.42 -10.66 7.52
C ASN A 260 -18.87 -9.23 7.23
N ASP A 261 -17.99 -8.45 6.58
CA ASP A 261 -18.31 -7.09 6.14
C ASP A 261 -19.09 -7.10 4.82
N ILE A 262 -18.84 -8.10 3.96
CA ILE A 262 -19.53 -8.32 2.70
C ILE A 262 -19.91 -9.79 2.61
N VAL A 263 -21.09 -10.10 2.08
CA VAL A 263 -21.48 -11.47 1.71
C VAL A 263 -21.79 -11.51 0.22
N LEU A 264 -21.13 -12.42 -0.48
CA LEU A 264 -21.40 -12.76 -1.86
C LEU A 264 -22.23 -14.04 -1.90
N PHE A 265 -23.43 -13.91 -2.42
CA PHE A 265 -24.30 -15.04 -2.69
C PHE A 265 -24.15 -15.46 -4.15
N SER A 266 -23.89 -16.75 -4.39
CA SER A 266 -23.77 -17.35 -5.71
C SER A 266 -24.82 -18.45 -5.88
N GLY A 267 -25.91 -18.14 -6.57
CA GLY A 267 -26.98 -19.08 -6.91
C GLY A 267 -27.35 -19.06 -8.38
N GLY A 268 -28.11 -20.07 -8.82
CA GLY A 268 -28.67 -20.13 -10.17
C GLY A 268 -29.68 -19.01 -10.45
N SER A 269 -29.92 -18.73 -11.73
CA SER A 269 -30.88 -17.69 -12.17
C SER A 269 -32.33 -18.18 -12.26
N SER A 270 -32.63 -19.37 -11.71
CA SER A 270 -33.95 -20.01 -11.72
C SER A 270 -34.98 -19.18 -10.96
N VAL A 271 -36.24 -19.24 -11.38
CA VAL A 271 -37.36 -18.51 -10.74
C VAL A 271 -37.40 -18.79 -9.23
N GLY A 272 -37.17 -20.04 -8.80
CA GLY A 272 -37.18 -20.39 -7.37
C GLY A 272 -35.99 -19.89 -6.56
N VAL A 273 -34.81 -19.75 -7.17
CA VAL A 273 -33.59 -19.25 -6.47
C VAL A 273 -33.59 -17.73 -6.39
N ARG A 274 -34.19 -17.05 -7.37
CA ARG A 274 -34.46 -15.60 -7.29
C ARG A 274 -35.34 -15.27 -6.09
N ASP A 275 -36.44 -16.01 -5.96
CA ASP A 275 -37.37 -15.86 -4.83
C ASP A 275 -36.66 -16.13 -3.48
N LEU A 276 -35.68 -17.03 -3.44
CA LEU A 276 -34.91 -17.37 -2.24
C LEU A 276 -34.04 -16.20 -1.76
N GLY A 277 -33.29 -15.58 -2.67
CA GLY A 277 -32.43 -14.43 -2.35
C GLY A 277 -33.25 -13.22 -1.89
N GLU A 278 -34.37 -12.96 -2.56
CA GLU A 278 -35.29 -11.87 -2.20
C GLU A 278 -35.91 -12.10 -0.81
N GLN A 279 -36.46 -13.28 -0.56
CA GLN A 279 -37.02 -13.65 0.75
C GLN A 279 -35.98 -13.54 1.86
N ALA A 280 -34.73 -13.92 1.58
CA ALA A 280 -33.67 -13.88 2.57
C ALA A 280 -33.25 -12.43 2.91
N VAL A 281 -33.15 -11.54 1.91
CA VAL A 281 -32.89 -10.12 2.16
C VAL A 281 -34.06 -9.45 2.88
N GLU A 282 -35.31 -9.79 2.53
CA GLU A 282 -36.48 -9.29 3.25
C GLU A 282 -36.50 -9.75 4.72
N ALA A 283 -36.14 -11.00 4.97
CA ALA A 283 -36.04 -11.56 6.32
C ALA A 283 -34.88 -10.98 7.15
N LEU A 284 -33.79 -10.52 6.52
CA LEU A 284 -32.72 -9.76 7.18
C LEU A 284 -33.16 -8.35 7.62
N GLY A 285 -34.23 -7.83 7.04
CA GLY A 285 -34.83 -6.55 7.43
C GLY A 285 -34.29 -5.33 6.67
N PRO A 286 -34.56 -4.10 7.15
CA PRO A 286 -34.18 -2.87 6.46
C PRO A 286 -32.65 -2.75 6.33
N PRO A 287 -32.13 -2.13 5.26
CA PRO A 287 -32.83 -1.34 4.23
C PRO A 287 -33.43 -2.15 3.06
N GLY A 288 -33.28 -3.48 3.06
CA GLY A 288 -33.78 -4.35 1.98
C GLY A 288 -32.93 -4.29 0.71
N ILE A 289 -33.56 -4.57 -0.44
CA ILE A 289 -32.88 -4.67 -1.74
C ILE A 289 -32.68 -3.29 -2.36
N PHE A 290 -31.43 -2.86 -2.54
CA PHE A 290 -31.10 -1.59 -3.19
C PHE A 290 -31.24 -1.61 -4.71
N ILE A 291 -30.85 -2.72 -5.34
CA ILE A 291 -30.82 -2.89 -6.79
C ILE A 291 -31.37 -4.28 -7.06
N HIS A 292 -32.37 -4.37 -7.94
CA HIS A 292 -32.94 -5.64 -8.37
C HIS A 292 -32.89 -5.74 -9.89
N GLY A 293 -31.85 -6.41 -10.39
CA GLY A 293 -31.56 -6.55 -11.81
C GLY A 293 -30.85 -5.36 -12.45
N VAL A 294 -29.85 -5.66 -13.27
CA VAL A 294 -29.01 -4.68 -13.96
C VAL A 294 -29.10 -4.88 -15.47
N ALA A 295 -29.06 -3.79 -16.24
CA ALA A 295 -29.08 -3.79 -17.70
C ALA A 295 -27.74 -4.26 -18.30
N LEU A 296 -27.33 -5.50 -17.97
CA LEU A 296 -26.08 -6.14 -18.38
C LEU A 296 -26.33 -7.50 -19.06
N LYS A 297 -25.43 -7.92 -19.95
CA LYS A 297 -25.44 -9.27 -20.53
C LYS A 297 -24.02 -9.86 -20.58
N PRO A 298 -23.76 -11.01 -19.92
CA PRO A 298 -24.62 -11.73 -18.97
C PRO A 298 -24.77 -10.99 -17.62
N GLY A 299 -25.65 -11.48 -16.71
CA GLY A 299 -25.85 -10.88 -15.38
C GLY A 299 -27.04 -9.92 -15.26
N LYS A 300 -28.16 -10.26 -15.91
CA LYS A 300 -29.40 -9.45 -15.88
C LYS A 300 -30.11 -9.43 -14.52
N PRO A 301 -30.42 -10.57 -13.88
CA PRO A 301 -31.02 -10.59 -12.54
C PRO A 301 -29.96 -10.31 -11.47
#